data_AF-A0A5E7HHU3-F1
#
_entry.id   AF-A0A5E7HHU3-F1
#
_cell.length_a   1.000
_cell.length_b   1.000
_cell.length_c   1.000
_cell.angle_alpha   90.00
_cell.angle_beta   90.00
_cell.angle_gamma   90.00
#
_symmetry.space_group_name_H-M   'P 1'
#
loop_
_entity.id
_entity.type
_entity.pdbx_description
1 polymer ?
#
loop_
_entity_poly.entity_id
_entity_poly.type
_entity_poly.pdbx_seq_one_letter_code
_entity_poly.pdbx_strand_id
1 'polypeptide(L)'
;MAHELHSRMCLSGSRWKSSRLAMLPDQPKSRRKRFSRPDASSRDALARLCSQRADAGLGTWRPATNGKIIEQQQILTTQNLALLFGELGLKALLQHRLASMAEECFRWICVRQQMKLRFYHSSLVVIKNTAYAWRQMVFYLAMLDEAEMRFAIERIEAHFAVQPSAFRERFLPAIRGLRVAASGAPLTEARQASEGAQVFIGWTTERHWLLKLQTNGVA
;
A
#
# COMPACT_ATOMS: atom_id res chain seq x y z
N MET A 1 3.46 16.31 0.69
CA MET A 1 4.29 15.12 0.97
C MET A 1 3.53 13.80 0.92
N ALA A 2 2.49 13.56 1.73
CA ALA A 2 1.75 12.28 1.73
C ALA A 2 1.12 11.89 0.37
N HIS A 3 0.56 12.86 -0.37
CA HIS A 3 -0.02 12.65 -1.71
C HIS A 3 1.05 12.34 -2.78
N GLU A 4 2.30 12.77 -2.58
CA GLU A 4 3.40 12.63 -3.53
C GLU A 4 4.12 11.28 -3.41
N LEU A 5 4.30 10.76 -2.19
CA LEU A 5 4.87 9.43 -1.98
C LEU A 5 3.98 8.32 -2.60
N HIS A 6 2.66 8.50 -2.56
CA HIS A 6 1.72 7.48 -3.01
C HIS A 6 1.43 7.49 -4.52
N SER A 7 1.32 8.67 -5.14
CA SER A 7 1.22 8.79 -6.60
C SER A 7 2.40 8.09 -7.31
N ARG A 8 3.55 8.05 -6.63
CA ARG A 8 4.79 7.47 -7.16
C ARG A 8 4.84 5.94 -6.96
N MET A 9 4.30 5.37 -5.89
CA MET A 9 4.26 3.90 -5.71
C MET A 9 3.31 3.15 -6.66
N CYS A 10 2.44 3.83 -7.40
CA CYS A 10 1.32 3.16 -8.08
C CYS A 10 0.96 3.67 -9.49
N LEU A 11 1.81 4.47 -10.15
CA LEU A 11 1.50 4.97 -11.49
C LEU A 11 2.57 4.56 -12.51
N SER A 12 2.17 3.68 -13.44
CA SER A 12 2.63 3.76 -14.81
C SER A 12 2.07 5.06 -15.42
N GLY A 13 2.88 5.72 -16.25
CA GLY A 13 2.85 7.17 -16.43
C GLY A 13 1.52 7.80 -16.83
N SER A 14 1.23 8.96 -16.24
CA SER A 14 0.54 10.09 -16.89
C SER A 14 0.69 11.35 -16.02
N ARG A 15 1.26 12.40 -16.63
CA ARG A 15 1.59 13.70 -16.03
C ARG A 15 0.33 14.55 -15.89
N TRP A 16 -0.11 14.86 -14.66
CA TRP A 16 -1.21 15.81 -14.42
C TRP A 16 -0.64 17.20 -14.10
N LYS A 17 -1.02 18.20 -14.90
CA LYS A 17 -0.71 19.62 -14.66
C LYS A 17 -1.61 20.14 -13.54
N SER A 18 -0.99 20.69 -12.49
CA SER A 18 -1.63 21.36 -11.37
C SER A 18 -2.06 22.78 -11.77
N SER A 19 -3.34 23.02 -12.06
CA SER A 19 -3.87 24.39 -12.23
C SER A 19 -5.41 24.47 -12.29
N ARG A 20 -6.16 23.72 -11.47
CA ARG A 20 -7.63 23.84 -11.50
C ARG A 20 -8.35 23.59 -10.17
N LEU A 21 -7.79 24.08 -9.06
CA LEU A 21 -8.44 24.08 -7.74
C LEU A 21 -8.77 25.47 -7.18
N ALA A 22 -8.54 26.55 -7.92
CA ALA A 22 -9.11 27.85 -7.62
C ALA A 22 -10.39 28.02 -8.44
N MET A 23 -11.45 28.55 -7.83
CA MET A 23 -12.82 28.79 -8.36
C MET A 23 -13.85 27.74 -7.92
N LEU A 24 -14.14 27.68 -6.62
CA LEU A 24 -15.46 27.27 -6.14
C LEU A 24 -16.31 28.55 -5.98
N PRO A 25 -17.48 28.67 -6.64
CA PRO A 25 -18.37 29.82 -6.45
C PRO A 25 -19.06 29.77 -5.08
N ASP A 26 -19.41 30.95 -4.55
CA ASP A 26 -20.05 31.14 -3.25
C ASP A 26 -21.31 30.28 -3.05
N GLN A 27 -21.51 29.85 -1.80
CA GLN A 27 -22.65 29.06 -1.35
C GLN A 27 -23.99 29.82 -1.47
N PRO A 28 -24.99 29.33 -2.23
CA PRO A 28 -26.31 29.91 -2.18
C PRO A 28 -27.09 29.35 -0.98
N LYS A 29 -27.77 30.27 -0.28
CA LYS A 29 -28.55 30.02 0.94
C LYS A 29 -29.68 29.00 0.71
N SER A 30 -29.67 27.96 1.55
CA SER A 30 -30.81 27.20 2.12
C SER A 30 -32.11 27.09 1.27
N ARG A 31 -32.31 25.91 0.67
CA ARG A 31 -33.66 25.33 0.49
C ARG A 31 -33.57 23.80 0.58
N ARG A 32 -34.25 23.22 1.57
CA ARG A 32 -34.35 21.77 1.81
C ARG A 32 -34.68 21.04 0.50
N LYS A 33 -33.73 20.27 -0.03
CA LYS A 33 -33.94 19.30 -1.10
C LYS A 33 -33.66 17.90 -0.55
N ARG A 34 -34.60 16.98 -0.77
CA ARG A 34 -34.49 15.55 -0.49
C ARG A 34 -33.14 15.04 -1.01
N PHE A 35 -32.46 14.22 -0.22
CA PHE A 35 -31.19 13.58 -0.57
C PHE A 35 -31.27 12.99 -1.98
N SER A 36 -30.69 13.69 -2.96
CA SER A 36 -30.55 13.20 -4.32
C SER A 36 -29.59 12.01 -4.27
N ARG A 37 -30.05 10.85 -4.75
CA ARG A 37 -29.18 9.70 -5.01
C ARG A 37 -28.07 10.17 -5.97
N PRO A 38 -26.79 9.90 -5.69
CA PRO A 38 -25.71 10.15 -6.65
C PRO A 38 -25.99 9.41 -7.96
N ASP A 39 -25.67 10.06 -9.08
CA ASP A 39 -25.69 9.49 -10.43
C ASP A 39 -24.92 8.15 -10.47
N ALA A 40 -25.49 7.16 -11.18
CA ALA A 40 -24.92 5.82 -11.30
C ALA A 40 -23.49 5.86 -11.88
N SER A 41 -23.18 6.84 -12.74
CA SER A 41 -21.83 7.00 -13.31
C SER A 41 -20.76 7.33 -12.26
N SER A 42 -21.12 8.06 -11.20
CA SER A 42 -20.21 8.41 -10.10
C SER A 42 -20.02 7.25 -9.12
N ARG A 43 -21.03 6.38 -8.93
CA ARG A 43 -20.91 5.21 -8.04
C ARG A 43 -19.92 4.17 -8.56
N ASP A 44 -19.82 4.06 -9.88
CA ASP A 44 -18.90 3.12 -10.53
C ASP A 44 -17.50 3.69 -10.76
N ALA A 45 -17.30 5.01 -10.62
CA ALA A 45 -16.02 5.65 -10.90
C ALA A 45 -14.87 5.08 -10.05
N LEU A 46 -15.11 4.87 -8.74
CA LEU A 46 -14.12 4.24 -7.86
C LEU A 46 -13.85 2.78 -8.25
N ALA A 47 -14.91 2.01 -8.54
CA ALA A 47 -14.77 0.62 -8.97
C ALA A 47 -13.97 0.50 -10.27
N ARG A 48 -14.22 1.38 -11.26
CA ARG A 48 -13.48 1.44 -12.53
C ARG A 48 -12.02 1.82 -12.32
N LEU A 49 -11.74 2.82 -11.48
CA LEU A 49 -10.36 3.20 -11.14
C LEU A 49 -9.61 2.04 -10.46
N CYS A 50 -10.24 1.37 -9.49
CA CYS A 50 -9.65 0.22 -8.80
C CYS A 50 -9.42 -0.96 -9.76
N SER A 51 -10.36 -1.22 -10.67
CA SER A 51 -10.26 -2.23 -11.73
C SER A 51 -9.10 -1.96 -12.68
N GLN A 52 -8.93 -0.71 -13.13
CA GLN A 52 -7.81 -0.29 -13.98
C GLN A 52 -6.47 -0.46 -13.26
N ARG A 53 -6.36 0.02 -12.01
CA ARG A 53 -5.14 -0.11 -11.20
C ARG A 53 -4.81 -1.55 -10.85
N ALA A 54 -5.82 -2.40 -10.73
CA ALA A 54 -5.67 -3.81 -10.46
C ALA A 54 -5.36 -4.63 -11.72
N ASP A 55 -5.47 -4.04 -12.91
CA ASP A 55 -5.50 -4.77 -14.18
C ASP A 55 -6.41 -6.00 -14.09
N ALA A 56 -7.68 -5.75 -13.79
CA ALA A 56 -8.67 -6.79 -13.47
C ALA A 56 -10.08 -6.37 -13.90
N GLY A 57 -10.83 -7.26 -14.55
CA GLY A 57 -12.22 -7.02 -14.94
C GLY A 57 -13.20 -6.97 -13.77
N LEU A 58 -14.24 -6.15 -13.88
CA LEU A 58 -15.36 -6.08 -12.93
C LEU A 58 -16.36 -7.22 -13.15
N GLY A 59 -17.16 -7.53 -12.12
CA GLY A 59 -18.30 -8.45 -12.23
C GLY A 59 -17.95 -9.94 -12.35
N THR A 60 -16.72 -10.34 -12.00
CA THR A 60 -16.30 -11.74 -12.10
C THR A 60 -16.66 -12.54 -10.84
N TRP A 61 -16.89 -13.85 -10.99
CA TRP A 61 -17.07 -14.79 -9.88
C TRP A 61 -15.75 -15.33 -9.31
N ARG A 62 -14.60 -14.73 -9.67
CA ARG A 62 -13.27 -15.20 -9.27
C ARG A 62 -12.79 -14.42 -8.03
N PRO A 63 -12.65 -15.07 -6.85
CA PRO A 63 -12.27 -14.37 -5.61
C PRO A 63 -10.93 -13.63 -5.71
N ALA A 64 -9.96 -14.18 -6.44
CA ALA A 64 -8.66 -13.55 -6.65
C ALA A 64 -8.77 -12.22 -7.43
N THR A 65 -9.55 -12.20 -8.51
CA THR A 65 -9.81 -11.00 -9.32
C THR A 65 -10.48 -9.92 -8.48
N ASN A 66 -11.56 -10.28 -7.77
CA ASN A 66 -12.28 -9.33 -6.92
C ASN A 66 -11.39 -8.83 -5.77
N GLY A 67 -10.54 -9.71 -5.22
CA GLY A 67 -9.56 -9.37 -4.20
C GLY A 67 -8.54 -8.31 -4.64
N LYS A 68 -8.01 -8.40 -5.87
CA LYS A 68 -7.11 -7.35 -6.43
C LYS A 68 -7.80 -5.98 -6.46
N ILE A 69 -9.06 -5.94 -6.87
CA ILE A 69 -9.84 -4.69 -6.98
C ILE A 69 -10.13 -4.12 -5.58
N ILE A 70 -10.57 -4.96 -4.64
CA ILE A 70 -10.82 -4.57 -3.24
C ILE A 70 -9.52 -4.05 -2.60
N GLU A 71 -8.38 -4.68 -2.89
CA GLU A 71 -7.09 -4.21 -2.39
C GLU A 71 -6.72 -2.83 -2.93
N GLN A 72 -6.97 -2.54 -4.20
CA GLN A 72 -6.78 -1.19 -4.75
C GLN A 72 -7.73 -0.18 -4.11
N GLN A 73 -8.97 -0.57 -3.83
CA GLN A 73 -9.92 0.28 -3.10
C GLN A 73 -9.38 0.59 -1.70
N GLN A 74 -8.93 -0.42 -0.96
CA GLN A 74 -8.35 -0.24 0.38
C GLN A 74 -7.17 0.71 0.35
N ILE A 75 -6.25 0.53 -0.60
CA ILE A 75 -5.09 1.40 -0.79
C ILE A 75 -5.53 2.85 -0.98
N LEU A 76 -6.44 3.12 -1.92
CA LEU A 76 -6.92 4.48 -2.19
C LEU A 76 -7.66 5.08 -0.99
N THR A 77 -8.48 4.28 -0.29
CA THR A 77 -9.23 4.77 0.88
C THR A 77 -8.33 5.08 2.07
N THR A 78 -7.32 4.25 2.36
CA THR A 78 -6.37 4.52 3.45
C THR A 78 -5.57 5.79 3.19
N GLN A 79 -5.27 6.10 1.93
CA GLN A 79 -4.60 7.35 1.58
C GLN A 79 -5.53 8.55 1.68
N ASN A 80 -6.82 8.38 1.37
CA ASN A 80 -7.81 9.42 1.64
C ASN A 80 -7.98 9.70 3.14
N LEU A 81 -7.72 8.71 4.02
CA LEU A 81 -7.68 8.95 5.47
C LEU A 81 -6.53 9.86 5.90
N ALA A 82 -5.45 9.99 5.13
CA ALA A 82 -4.34 10.89 5.49
C ALA A 82 -4.80 12.34 5.61
N LEU A 83 -5.73 12.78 4.75
CA LEU A 83 -6.33 14.11 4.84
C LEU A 83 -7.11 14.27 6.15
N LEU A 84 -7.98 13.31 6.47
CA LEU A 84 -8.73 13.32 7.74
C LEU A 84 -7.80 13.24 8.96
N PHE A 85 -6.72 12.49 8.87
CA PHE A 85 -5.72 12.35 9.93
C PHE A 85 -5.00 13.68 10.21
N GLY A 86 -4.77 14.49 9.19
CA GLY A 86 -4.28 15.86 9.30
C GLY A 86 -5.32 16.81 9.88
N GLU A 87 -6.51 16.88 9.26
CA GLU A 87 -7.59 17.81 9.63
C GLU A 87 -8.11 17.60 11.06
N LEU A 88 -8.13 16.36 11.55
CA LEU A 88 -8.52 16.03 12.92
C LEU A 88 -7.38 16.22 13.93
N GLY A 89 -6.20 16.71 13.52
CA GLY A 89 -5.05 16.92 14.39
C GLY A 89 -4.40 15.63 14.90
N LEU A 90 -4.75 14.47 14.33
CA LEU A 90 -4.26 13.16 14.79
C LEU A 90 -2.77 12.99 14.52
N LYS A 91 -2.22 13.64 13.49
CA LYS A 91 -0.77 13.68 13.26
C LYS A 91 -0.03 14.24 14.47
N ALA A 92 -0.48 15.37 15.01
CA ALA A 92 0.14 15.97 16.19
C ALA A 92 -0.08 15.10 17.44
N LEU A 93 -1.31 14.61 17.63
CA LEU A 93 -1.67 13.78 18.79
C LEU A 93 -0.84 12.48 18.88
N LEU A 94 -0.55 11.87 17.72
CA LEU A 94 0.10 10.57 17.63
C LEU A 94 1.58 10.65 17.25
N GLN A 95 2.14 11.85 17.06
CA GLN A 95 3.48 12.05 16.52
C GLN A 95 4.53 11.16 17.19
N HIS A 96 4.57 11.17 18.53
CA HIS A 96 5.53 10.40 19.32
C HIS A 96 5.37 8.87 19.23
N ARG A 97 4.28 8.37 18.64
CA ARG A 97 3.98 6.94 18.50
C ARG A 97 4.02 6.43 17.05
N LEU A 98 3.96 7.32 16.05
CA LEU A 98 3.89 6.92 14.64
C LEU A 98 5.06 6.03 14.22
N ALA A 99 6.29 6.38 14.64
CA ALA A 99 7.47 5.56 14.35
C ALA A 99 7.39 4.17 14.99
N SER A 100 7.01 4.09 16.28
CA SER A 100 6.90 2.80 16.97
C SER A 100 5.79 1.93 16.38
N MET A 101 4.68 2.52 15.94
CA MET A 101 3.59 1.81 15.26
C MET A 101 4.02 1.23 13.91
N ALA A 102 4.82 1.96 13.13
CA ALA A 102 5.40 1.45 11.89
C ALA A 102 6.34 0.25 12.17
N GLU A 103 7.23 0.39 13.14
CA GLU A 103 8.15 -0.67 13.55
C GLU A 103 7.41 -1.91 14.10
N GLU A 104 6.33 -1.72 14.86
CA GLU A 104 5.49 -2.80 15.37
C GLU A 104 4.80 -3.57 14.24
N CYS A 105 4.29 -2.86 13.23
CA CYS A 105 3.75 -3.51 12.03
C CYS A 105 4.82 -4.39 11.38
N PHE A 106 6.05 -3.88 11.22
CA PHE A 106 7.13 -4.65 10.62
C PHE A 106 7.57 -5.85 11.45
N ARG A 107 7.66 -5.70 12.78
CA ARG A 107 7.97 -6.79 13.70
C ARG A 107 6.94 -7.90 13.62
N TRP A 108 5.66 -7.53 13.58
CA TRP A 108 4.57 -8.48 13.39
C TRP A 108 4.69 -9.22 12.05
N ILE A 109 5.04 -8.52 10.96
CA ILE A 109 5.28 -9.13 9.65
C ILE A 109 6.40 -10.16 9.72
N CYS A 110 7.53 -9.82 10.34
CA CYS A 110 8.67 -10.72 10.50
C CYS A 110 8.26 -12.00 11.24
N VAL A 111 7.58 -11.86 12.37
CA VAL A 111 7.11 -13.02 13.16
C VAL A 111 6.16 -13.90 12.35
N ARG A 112 5.16 -13.31 11.68
CA ARG A 112 4.13 -14.07 10.96
C ARG A 112 4.66 -14.78 9.73
N GLN A 113 5.53 -14.15 8.97
CA GLN A 113 6.09 -14.73 7.74
C GLN A 113 7.07 -15.88 8.01
N GLN A 114 7.56 -16.00 9.24
CA GLN A 114 8.49 -17.05 9.65
C GLN A 114 7.79 -18.25 10.34
N MET A 115 6.47 -18.21 10.49
CA MET A 115 5.70 -19.36 10.99
C MET A 115 5.75 -20.53 9.99
N LYS A 116 5.94 -21.75 10.51
CA LYS A 116 5.84 -22.97 9.70
C LYS A 116 4.37 -23.26 9.38
N LEU A 117 3.97 -23.04 8.13
CA LEU A 117 2.62 -23.30 7.65
C LEU A 117 2.60 -24.56 6.79
N ARG A 118 1.68 -25.48 7.08
CA ARG A 118 1.56 -26.75 6.35
C ARG A 118 0.68 -26.67 5.11
N PHE A 119 -0.24 -25.71 5.07
CA PHE A 119 -1.25 -25.61 4.02
C PHE A 119 -1.08 -24.34 3.19
N TYR A 120 -1.20 -24.50 1.87
CA TYR A 120 -1.11 -23.40 0.90
C TYR A 120 -2.12 -22.28 1.20
N HIS A 121 -3.36 -22.64 1.55
CA HIS A 121 -4.38 -21.66 1.90
C HIS A 121 -3.97 -20.80 3.11
N SER A 122 -3.39 -21.40 4.15
CA SER A 122 -2.87 -20.67 5.31
C SER A 122 -1.75 -19.70 4.92
N SER A 123 -0.87 -20.10 4.00
CA SER A 123 0.17 -19.21 3.47
C SER A 123 -0.42 -18.00 2.73
N LEU A 124 -1.49 -18.20 1.96
CA LEU A 124 -2.21 -17.09 1.31
C LEU A 124 -2.87 -16.15 2.31
N VAL A 125 -3.45 -16.68 3.39
CA VAL A 125 -4.02 -15.84 4.47
C VAL A 125 -2.93 -15.00 5.14
N VAL A 126 -1.77 -15.59 5.44
CA VAL A 126 -0.64 -14.85 6.03
C VAL A 126 -0.16 -13.75 5.08
N ILE A 127 -0.05 -14.01 3.78
CA ILE A 127 0.31 -12.99 2.78
C ILE A 127 -0.67 -11.82 2.78
N LYS A 128 -1.98 -12.08 2.79
CA LYS A 128 -3.00 -11.02 2.81
C LYS A 128 -2.91 -10.18 4.08
N ASN A 129 -2.72 -10.82 5.23
CA ASN A 129 -2.55 -10.09 6.49
C ASN A 129 -1.22 -9.31 6.52
N THR A 130 -0.16 -9.84 5.93
CA THR A 130 1.10 -9.10 5.74
C THR A 130 0.89 -7.88 4.86
N ALA A 131 0.12 -7.99 3.77
CA ALA A 131 -0.17 -6.84 2.91
C ALA A 131 -0.96 -5.76 3.65
N TYR A 132 -1.90 -6.16 4.51
CA TYR A 132 -2.61 -5.25 5.39
C TYR A 132 -1.66 -4.53 6.36
N ALA A 133 -0.84 -5.28 7.11
CA ALA A 133 0.14 -4.70 8.03
C ALA A 133 1.16 -3.80 7.32
N TRP A 134 1.56 -4.16 6.10
CA TRP A 134 2.48 -3.37 5.27
C TRP A 134 1.86 -2.03 4.88
N ARG A 135 0.59 -2.01 4.47
CA ARG A 135 -0.13 -0.76 4.16
C ARG A 135 -0.24 0.15 5.38
N GLN A 136 -0.51 -0.41 6.55
CA GLN A 136 -0.56 0.35 7.81
C GLN A 136 0.81 0.93 8.16
N MET A 137 1.88 0.13 8.05
CA MET A 137 3.25 0.61 8.23
C MET A 137 3.58 1.79 7.31
N VAL A 138 3.32 1.65 6.00
CA VAL A 138 3.58 2.72 5.02
C VAL A 138 2.73 3.97 5.31
N PHE A 139 1.49 3.81 5.76
CA PHE A 139 0.66 4.93 6.18
C PHE A 139 1.29 5.69 7.36
N TYR A 140 1.71 5.01 8.43
CA TYR A 140 2.35 5.66 9.57
C TYR A 140 3.67 6.34 9.19
N LEU A 141 4.49 5.69 8.36
CA LEU A 141 5.73 6.29 7.84
C LEU A 141 5.45 7.57 7.04
N ALA A 142 4.37 7.60 6.25
CA ALA A 142 4.01 8.78 5.46
C ALA A 142 3.49 9.95 6.32
N MET A 143 3.10 9.71 7.58
CA MET A 143 2.65 10.75 8.50
C MET A 143 3.81 11.42 9.26
N LEU A 144 4.97 10.75 9.33
CA LEU A 144 6.18 11.30 9.95
C LEU A 144 6.76 12.44 9.11
N ASP A 145 7.58 13.27 9.76
CA ASP A 145 8.42 14.22 9.03
C ASP A 145 9.61 13.49 8.39
N GLU A 146 10.24 14.09 7.38
CA GLU A 146 11.22 13.38 6.52
C GLU A 146 12.40 12.77 7.31
N ALA A 147 12.92 13.48 8.31
CA ALA A 147 14.01 12.98 9.15
C ALA A 147 13.57 11.79 10.02
N GLU A 148 12.38 11.88 10.64
CA GLU A 148 11.82 10.81 11.46
C GLU A 148 11.47 9.58 10.61
N MET A 149 10.93 9.79 9.40
CA MET A 149 10.63 8.73 8.44
C MET A 149 11.91 7.98 8.05
N ARG A 150 12.99 8.69 7.71
CA ARG A 150 14.28 8.08 7.38
C ARG A 150 14.82 7.25 8.55
N PHE A 151 14.82 7.83 9.75
CA PHE A 151 15.28 7.14 10.95
C PHE A 151 14.43 5.88 11.27
N ALA A 152 13.11 5.96 11.12
CA ALA A 152 12.22 4.80 11.30
C ALA A 152 12.50 3.71 10.25
N ILE A 153 12.76 4.08 8.99
CA ILE A 153 13.15 3.13 7.94
C ILE A 153 14.49 2.48 8.26
N GLU A 154 15.49 3.23 8.74
CA GLU A 154 16.77 2.67 9.17
C GLU A 154 16.59 1.64 10.30
N ARG A 155 15.71 1.91 11.27
CA ARG A 155 15.37 0.95 12.34
C ARG A 155 14.66 -0.30 11.81
N ILE A 156 13.75 -0.14 10.85
CA ILE A 156 13.09 -1.25 10.16
C ILE A 156 14.13 -2.10 9.41
N GLU A 157 15.05 -1.47 8.67
CA GLU A 157 16.11 -2.14 7.92
C GLU A 157 17.12 -2.84 8.85
N ALA A 158 17.48 -2.22 9.98
CA ALA A 158 18.31 -2.86 11.01
C ALA A 158 17.63 -4.09 11.62
N HIS A 159 16.33 -3.98 11.94
CA HIS A 159 15.55 -5.13 12.41
C HIS A 159 15.44 -6.23 11.34
N PHE A 160 15.33 -5.85 10.07
CA PHE A 160 15.33 -6.78 8.96
C PHE A 160 16.68 -7.49 8.78
N ALA A 161 17.80 -6.77 8.95
CA ALA A 161 19.14 -7.30 8.75
C ALA A 161 19.50 -8.45 9.69
N VAL A 162 18.94 -8.47 10.90
CA VAL A 162 19.15 -9.52 11.91
C VAL A 162 18.21 -10.73 11.74
N GLN A 163 17.29 -10.71 10.77
CA GLN A 163 16.40 -11.85 10.52
C GLN A 163 17.13 -13.02 9.82
N PRO A 164 16.62 -14.25 9.95
CA PRO A 164 17.15 -15.42 9.23
C PRO A 164 17.31 -15.20 7.73
N SER A 165 18.40 -15.70 7.13
CA SER A 165 18.73 -15.50 5.72
C SER A 165 17.60 -15.89 4.77
N ALA A 166 16.98 -17.04 4.98
CA ALA A 166 15.87 -17.51 4.15
C ALA A 166 14.67 -16.55 4.14
N PHE A 167 14.37 -15.89 5.27
CA PHE A 167 13.34 -14.84 5.31
C PHE A 167 13.83 -13.59 4.60
N ARG A 168 15.07 -13.15 4.86
CA ARG A 168 15.65 -11.96 4.25
C ARG A 168 15.66 -12.06 2.73
N GLU A 169 16.18 -13.14 2.15
CA GLU A 169 16.22 -13.34 0.69
C GLU A 169 14.82 -13.24 0.07
N ARG A 170 13.83 -13.89 0.69
CA ARG A 170 12.45 -13.92 0.20
C ARG A 170 11.76 -12.56 0.29
N PHE A 171 12.04 -11.79 1.34
CA PHE A 171 11.34 -10.53 1.65
C PHE A 171 12.09 -9.27 1.18
N LEU A 172 13.37 -9.39 0.83
CA LEU A 172 14.23 -8.30 0.35
C LEU A 172 13.62 -7.47 -0.80
N PRO A 173 12.92 -8.06 -1.79
CA PRO A 173 12.29 -7.25 -2.84
C PRO A 173 11.29 -6.20 -2.31
N ALA A 174 10.57 -6.50 -1.22
CA ALA A 174 9.67 -5.55 -0.58
C ALA A 174 10.41 -4.39 0.12
N ILE A 175 11.52 -4.71 0.79
CA ILE A 175 12.39 -3.72 1.46
C ILE A 175 13.01 -2.78 0.42
N ARG A 176 13.46 -3.31 -0.72
CA ARG A 176 13.92 -2.47 -1.84
C ARG A 176 12.82 -1.57 -2.36
N GLY A 177 11.59 -2.09 -2.50
CA GLY A 177 10.41 -1.31 -2.87
C GLY A 177 10.12 -0.15 -1.88
N LEU A 178 10.24 -0.40 -0.58
CA LEU A 178 10.09 0.62 0.46
C LEU A 178 11.14 1.73 0.31
N ARG A 179 12.40 1.37 0.06
CA ARG A 179 13.49 2.34 -0.10
C ARG A 179 13.29 3.24 -1.33
N VAL A 180 12.90 2.65 -2.46
CA VAL A 180 12.58 3.41 -3.68
C VAL A 180 11.45 4.40 -3.40
N ALA A 181 10.38 3.93 -2.76
CA ALA A 181 9.26 4.79 -2.40
C ALA A 181 9.67 5.93 -1.45
N ALA A 182 10.44 5.64 -0.41
CA ALA A 182 10.92 6.62 0.57
C ALA A 182 11.86 7.68 -0.04
N SER A 183 12.59 7.34 -1.10
CA SER A 183 13.36 8.32 -1.89
C SER A 183 12.49 9.26 -2.71
N GLY A 184 11.16 9.07 -2.67
CA GLY A 184 10.21 9.79 -3.50
C GLY A 184 10.30 9.38 -4.96
N ALA A 185 10.84 8.21 -5.32
CA ALA A 185 10.87 7.74 -6.69
C ALA A 185 9.69 6.78 -6.96
N PRO A 186 9.11 6.80 -8.17
CA PRO A 186 8.06 5.87 -8.50
C PRO A 186 8.60 4.46 -8.77
N LEU A 187 7.89 3.45 -8.27
CA LEU A 187 8.27 2.05 -8.51
C LEU A 187 7.69 1.54 -9.84
N THR A 188 8.28 1.99 -10.93
CA THR A 188 7.93 1.58 -12.30
C THR A 188 8.33 0.13 -12.58
N GLU A 189 7.69 -0.52 -13.56
CA GLU A 189 8.04 -1.88 -13.99
C GLU A 189 9.52 -2.03 -14.36
N ALA A 190 10.08 -1.02 -15.04
CA ALA A 190 11.50 -0.98 -15.38
C ALA A 190 12.40 -1.03 -14.13
N ARG A 191 12.05 -0.27 -13.08
CA ARG A 191 12.78 -0.30 -11.80
C ARG A 191 12.58 -1.61 -11.03
N GLN A 192 11.39 -2.20 -11.12
CA GLN A 192 11.16 -3.52 -10.52
C GLN A 192 12.07 -4.57 -11.17
N ALA A 193 12.26 -4.50 -12.49
CA ALA A 193 13.16 -5.39 -13.23
C ALA A 193 14.64 -5.12 -12.91
N SER A 194 15.08 -3.85 -12.90
CA SER A 194 16.51 -3.51 -12.72
C SER A 194 16.98 -3.56 -11.27
N GLU A 195 16.16 -3.12 -10.32
CA GLU A 195 16.53 -3.03 -8.90
C GLU A 195 16.04 -4.25 -8.09
N GLY A 196 15.23 -5.13 -8.70
CA GLY A 196 14.61 -6.27 -8.00
C GLY A 196 13.71 -5.82 -6.84
N ALA A 197 13.13 -4.63 -6.95
CA ALA A 197 12.18 -4.04 -6.01
C ALA A 197 10.76 -4.46 -6.38
N GLN A 198 9.88 -4.67 -5.39
CA GLN A 198 8.50 -5.11 -5.62
C GLN A 198 7.51 -4.26 -4.82
N VAL A 199 6.36 -3.94 -5.41
CA VAL A 199 5.20 -3.44 -4.66
C VAL A 199 4.63 -4.59 -3.85
N PHE A 200 4.44 -4.39 -2.53
CA PHE A 200 3.82 -5.40 -1.69
C PHE A 200 2.29 -5.30 -1.74
N ILE A 201 1.67 -6.25 -2.45
CA ILE A 201 0.22 -6.48 -2.51
C ILE A 201 -0.08 -7.91 -2.08
N GLY A 202 -1.25 -8.16 -1.50
CA GLY A 202 -1.63 -9.46 -0.96
C GLY A 202 -2.47 -10.31 -1.90
N TRP A 203 -3.06 -9.70 -2.94
CA TRP A 203 -3.88 -10.39 -3.93
C TRP A 203 -3.20 -10.45 -5.29
N THR A 204 -3.27 -11.62 -5.90
CA THR A 204 -2.81 -11.87 -7.27
C THR A 204 -3.69 -12.96 -7.90
N THR A 205 -3.81 -12.93 -9.22
CA THR A 205 -4.42 -14.00 -10.03
C THR A 205 -3.43 -15.09 -10.40
N GLU A 206 -2.13 -14.86 -10.14
CA GLU A 206 -1.03 -15.79 -10.36
C GLU A 206 -0.48 -16.31 -9.04
N ARG A 207 0.63 -17.06 -9.08
CA ARG A 207 1.33 -17.45 -7.86
C ARG A 207 2.02 -16.23 -7.24
N HIS A 208 1.75 -15.99 -5.95
CA HIS A 208 2.38 -14.89 -5.23
C HIS A 208 3.90 -15.07 -5.16
N TRP A 209 4.67 -14.02 -5.43
CA TRP A 209 6.14 -14.07 -5.51
C TRP A 209 6.82 -14.46 -4.18
N LEU A 210 6.22 -14.14 -3.03
CA LEU A 210 6.65 -14.66 -1.72
C LEU A 210 6.52 -16.19 -1.56
N LEU A 211 5.73 -16.85 -2.41
CA LEU A 211 5.56 -18.31 -2.37
C LEU A 211 6.44 -19.02 -3.40
N LYS A 212 7.44 -18.33 -3.99
CA LYS A 212 8.39 -18.97 -4.91
C LYS A 212 9.00 -20.19 -4.21
N LEU A 213 9.03 -21.29 -4.97
CA LEU A 213 9.53 -22.59 -4.52
C LEU A 213 10.96 -22.39 -4.01
N GLN A 214 11.27 -22.97 -2.84
CA GLN A 214 12.63 -23.46 -2.65
C GLN A 214 12.88 -24.38 -3.84
N THR A 215 13.73 -23.97 -4.76
CA THR A 215 14.38 -24.94 -5.65
C THR A 215 15.14 -25.84 -4.70
N ASN A 216 14.53 -26.97 -4.33
CA ASN A 216 15.27 -28.07 -3.75
C ASN A 216 16.39 -28.33 -4.73
N GLY A 217 17.63 -28.05 -4.30
CA GLY A 217 18.81 -28.42 -5.05
C GLY A 217 18.73 -29.93 -5.26
N VAL A 218 18.41 -30.32 -6.49
CA VAL A 218 18.78 -31.64 -6.97
C VAL A 218 20.27 -31.50 -7.30
N ALA A 219 21.09 -31.86 -6.32
CA ALA A 219 22.45 -32.30 -6.56
C ALA A 219 22.41 -33.77 -6.96
#